data_AF-A0A3D3L116-F1
#
_entry.id   AF-A0A3D3L116-F1
#
_cell.length_a   1.000
_cell.length_b   1.000
_cell.length_c   1.000
_cell.angle_alpha   90.00
_cell.angle_beta   90.00
_cell.angle_gamma   90.00
#
_symmetry.space_group_name_H-M   'P 1'
#
loop_
_entity.id
_entity.type
_entity.pdbx_description
1 polymer ?
#
loop_
_entity_poly.entity_id
_entity_poly.type
_entity_poly.pdbx_seq_one_letter_code
_entity_poly.pdbx_strand_id
1 'polypeptide(L)'
;MIENYLPILIVFILVSGFVFVSLIVTHLVGPKIYNPIKMMPYESGVDQVGETRIRFSIRFFLIALLFIIFDIEIIFLYPWAVVFKDFLSMGPFIFFEMVIFLVILIFGFVYAWRNGVLEWE
;
A
#
# COMPACT_ATOMS: atom_id res chain seq x y z
N MET A 1 -27.48 7.84 -8.83
CA MET A 1 -26.01 7.80 -9.04
C MET A 1 -25.24 8.04 -7.75
N ILE A 2 -25.39 9.18 -7.04
CA ILE A 2 -24.77 9.38 -5.71
C ILE A 2 -25.33 8.44 -4.63
N GLU A 3 -26.62 8.10 -4.71
CA GLU A 3 -27.28 7.22 -3.74
C GLU A 3 -26.64 5.81 -3.65
N ASN A 4 -25.96 5.36 -4.71
CA ASN A 4 -25.23 4.08 -4.70
C ASN A 4 -23.96 4.11 -3.85
N TYR A 5 -23.43 5.29 -3.52
CA TYR A 5 -22.28 5.46 -2.64
C TYR A 5 -22.67 5.60 -1.17
N LEU A 6 -23.96 5.82 -0.89
CA LEU A 6 -24.48 5.97 0.47
C LEU A 6 -24.23 4.73 1.35
N PRO A 7 -24.43 3.48 0.87
CA PRO A 7 -24.04 2.29 1.64
C PRO A 7 -22.54 2.24 1.98
N ILE A 8 -21.67 2.65 1.06
CA ILE A 8 -20.21 2.67 1.27
C ILE A 8 -19.86 3.65 2.40
N LEU A 9 -20.45 4.85 2.36
CA LEU A 9 -20.25 5.86 3.39
C LEU A 9 -20.75 5.39 4.76
N ILE A 10 -21.92 4.75 4.82
CA ILE A 10 -22.49 4.20 6.06
C ILE A 10 -21.55 3.15 6.66
N VAL A 11 -21.05 2.21 5.85
CA VAL A 11 -20.12 1.17 6.31
C VAL A 11 -18.82 1.80 6.81
N PHE A 12 -18.27 2.78 6.09
CA PHE A 12 -17.06 3.49 6.51
C PHE A 12 -17.23 4.17 7.87
N ILE A 13 -18.35 4.87 8.08
CA ILE A 13 -18.68 5.53 9.35
C ILE A 13 -18.86 4.50 10.47
N LEU A 14 -19.55 3.39 10.20
CA LEU A 14 -19.81 2.35 11.19
C LEU A 14 -18.52 1.68 11.64
N VAL A 15 -17.65 1.29 10.71
CA VAL A 15 -16.35 0.66 11.01
C VAL A 15 -15.43 1.64 11.76
N SER A 16 -15.32 2.88 11.26
CA SER A 16 -14.51 3.91 11.95
C SER A 16 -15.05 4.18 13.35
N GLY A 17 -16.37 4.36 13.48
CA GLY A 17 -17.05 4.55 14.75
C GLY A 17 -16.81 3.40 15.72
N PHE A 18 -16.90 2.16 15.26
CA PHE A 18 -16.59 0.98 16.07
C PHE A 18 -15.15 1.00 16.58
N VAL A 19 -14.16 1.28 15.72
CA VAL A 19 -12.75 1.38 16.12
C VAL A 19 -12.55 2.48 17.16
N PHE A 20 -13.07 3.69 16.92
CA PHE A 20 -12.93 4.81 17.86
C PHE A 20 -13.63 4.54 19.20
N VAL A 21 -14.87 4.04 19.18
CA VAL A 21 -15.61 3.70 20.41
C VAL A 21 -14.87 2.61 21.18
N SER A 22 -14.38 1.57 20.51
CA SER A 22 -13.60 0.51 21.15
C SER A 22 -12.35 1.06 21.83
N LEU A 23 -11.55 1.88 21.13
CA LEU A 23 -10.36 2.50 21.70
C LEU A 23 -10.68 3.43 22.89
N ILE A 24 -11.76 4.23 22.80
CA ILE A 24 -12.20 5.13 23.88
C ILE A 24 -12.64 4.32 25.10
N VAL A 25 -13.49 3.30 24.90
CA VAL A 25 -13.99 2.44 25.98
C VAL A 25 -12.82 1.72 26.65
N THR A 26 -11.90 1.14 25.88
CA THR A 26 -10.70 0.48 26.42
C THR A 26 -9.82 1.46 27.21
N HIS A 27 -9.64 2.69 26.73
CA HIS A 27 -8.83 3.69 27.43
C HIS A 27 -9.50 4.23 28.72
N LEU A 28 -10.85 4.30 28.75
CA LEU A 28 -11.61 4.79 29.91
C LEU A 28 -11.79 3.72 30.99
N VAL A 29 -12.09 2.47 30.60
CA VAL A 29 -12.37 1.35 31.51
C VAL A 29 -11.08 0.63 31.94
N GLY A 30 -10.02 0.68 31.12
CA GLY A 30 -8.77 0.00 31.38
C GLY A 30 -8.02 0.53 32.63
N PRO A 31 -7.28 -0.33 33.35
CA PRO A 31 -6.50 0.09 34.51
C PRO A 31 -5.37 1.03 34.11
N LYS A 32 -5.33 2.22 34.70
CA LYS A 32 -4.33 3.25 34.44
C LYS A 32 -3.12 3.07 35.35
N ILE A 33 -2.19 2.20 34.96
CA ILE A 33 -0.96 1.95 35.71
C ILE A 33 0.21 2.66 35.02
N TYR A 34 0.52 3.87 35.50
CA TYR A 34 1.67 4.63 35.05
C TYR A 34 2.89 4.24 35.89
N ASN A 35 3.88 3.62 35.25
CA ASN A 35 5.16 3.29 35.87
C ASN A 35 6.26 3.67 34.86
N PRO A 36 7.33 4.41 35.28
CA PRO A 36 8.43 4.74 34.38
C PRO A 36 9.01 3.53 33.66
N ILE A 37 9.10 2.37 34.32
CA ILE A 37 9.58 1.11 33.73
C ILE A 37 8.62 0.58 32.66
N LYS A 38 7.29 0.68 32.86
CA LYS A 38 6.30 0.27 31.83
C LYS A 38 6.30 1.19 30.61
N MET A 39 6.72 2.45 30.79
CA MET A 39 6.74 3.46 29.73
C MET A 39 8.08 3.52 28.99
N MET A 40 9.11 2.79 29.48
CA MET A 40 10.37 2.62 28.77
C MET A 40 10.16 1.71 27.55
N PRO A 41 10.74 2.04 26.37
CA PRO A 41 10.62 1.16 25.23
C PRO A 41 11.37 -0.16 25.48
N TYR A 42 10.85 -1.23 24.89
CA TYR A 42 11.28 -2.60 25.16
C TYR A 42 12.68 -2.89 24.59
N GLU A 43 13.59 -3.39 25.42
CA GLU A 43 14.96 -3.80 25.05
C GLU A 43 15.37 -5.08 25.80
N SER A 44 14.54 -6.13 25.75
CA SER A 44 14.81 -7.47 26.32
C SER A 44 15.39 -7.52 27.76
N GLY A 45 15.08 -6.53 28.61
CA GLY A 45 15.50 -6.47 30.01
C GLY A 45 16.81 -5.72 30.27
N VAL A 46 17.41 -5.09 29.26
CA VAL A 46 18.54 -4.18 29.42
C VAL A 46 18.12 -2.73 29.19
N ASP A 47 18.89 -1.79 29.74
CA ASP A 47 18.68 -0.38 29.45
C ASP A 47 19.03 -0.08 27.99
N GLN A 48 18.35 0.91 27.43
CA GLN A 48 18.56 1.31 26.05
C GLN A 48 19.93 1.96 25.90
N VAL A 49 20.73 1.42 24.99
CA VAL A 49 22.06 1.94 24.69
C VAL A 49 22.13 2.25 23.19
N GLY A 50 22.44 3.50 22.85
CA GLY A 50 22.72 3.91 21.48
C GLY A 50 21.87 5.07 20.96
N GLU A 51 22.16 5.51 19.75
CA GLU A 51 21.39 6.53 19.06
C GLU A 51 20.16 5.94 18.38
N THR A 52 19.02 6.61 18.50
CA THR A 52 17.75 6.20 17.87
C THR A 52 17.68 6.49 16.36
N ARG A 53 18.65 7.27 15.83
CA ARG A 53 18.67 7.69 14.43
C ARG A 53 19.63 6.85 13.61
N ILE A 54 19.17 5.66 13.25
CA ILE A 54 19.89 4.78 12.34
C ILE A 54 19.57 5.12 10.87
N ARG A 55 20.53 4.89 9.99
CA ARG A 55 20.29 4.93 8.54
C ARG A 55 19.50 3.69 8.15
N PHE A 56 18.25 3.89 7.75
CA PHE A 56 17.47 2.81 7.16
C PHE A 56 18.03 2.45 5.78
N SER A 57 17.90 1.18 5.43
CA SER A 57 18.32 0.67 4.13
C SER A 57 17.60 1.41 2.99
N ILE A 58 18.34 1.82 1.96
CA ILE A 58 17.77 2.42 0.73
C ILE A 58 16.79 1.48 0.01
N ARG A 59 16.83 0.18 0.33
CA ARG A 59 15.97 -0.84 -0.28
C ARG A 59 14.48 -0.54 -0.10
N PHE A 60 14.07 -0.02 1.05
CA PHE A 60 12.68 0.40 1.29
C PHE A 60 12.24 1.49 0.31
N PHE A 61 13.13 2.43 0.00
CA PHE A 61 12.86 3.48 -0.99
C PHE A 61 12.73 2.91 -2.39
N LEU A 62 13.64 2.01 -2.79
CA LEU A 62 13.60 1.40 -4.12
C LEU A 62 12.33 0.58 -4.34
N ILE A 63 11.87 -0.14 -3.32
CA ILE A 63 10.61 -0.90 -3.38
C ILE A 63 9.41 0.02 -3.46
N ALA A 64 9.37 1.08 -2.65
CA ALA A 64 8.29 2.07 -2.70
C ALA A 64 8.22 2.77 -4.06
N LEU A 65 9.38 3.14 -4.63
CA LEU A 65 9.47 3.72 -5.97
C LEU A 65 8.96 2.76 -7.04
N LEU A 66 9.37 1.49 -6.99
CA LEU A 66 8.90 0.46 -7.91
C LEU A 66 7.38 0.25 -7.80
N PHE A 67 6.86 0.22 -6.58
CA PHE A 67 5.42 0.11 -6.33
C PHE A 67 4.63 1.28 -6.93
N ILE A 68 5.10 2.52 -6.79
CA ILE A 68 4.45 3.70 -7.38
C ILE A 68 4.42 3.61 -8.91
N ILE A 69 5.50 3.16 -9.53
CA ILE A 69 5.56 2.97 -10.99
C ILE A 69 4.52 1.94 -11.42
N PHE A 70 4.46 0.79 -10.75
CA PHE A 70 3.44 -0.25 -11.03
C PHE A 70 2.00 0.23 -10.80
N ASP A 71 1.74 0.99 -9.75
CA ASP A 71 0.40 1.51 -9.46
C ASP A 71 -0.07 2.44 -10.58
N ILE A 72 0.83 3.29 -11.10
CA ILE A 72 0.56 4.14 -12.27
C ILE A 72 0.24 3.31 -13.52
N GLU A 73 0.94 2.19 -13.74
CA GLU A 73 0.66 1.29 -14.87
C GLU A 73 -0.76 0.72 -14.81
N ILE A 74 -1.23 0.34 -13.61
CA ILE A 74 -2.58 -0.19 -13.41
C ILE A 74 -3.63 0.88 -13.70
N ILE A 75 -3.37 2.15 -13.36
CA ILE A 75 -4.26 3.27 -13.70
C ILE A 75 -4.47 3.37 -15.22
N PHE A 76 -3.46 3.06 -16.05
CA PHE A 76 -3.61 3.01 -17.51
C PHE A 76 -4.31 1.75 -18.01
N LEU A 77 -4.12 0.61 -17.33
CA LEU A 77 -4.76 -0.66 -17.68
C LEU A 77 -6.28 -0.64 -17.46
N TYR A 78 -6.78 0.03 -16.43
CA TYR A 78 -8.21 0.04 -16.10
C TYR A 78 -9.11 0.61 -17.21
N PRO A 79 -8.88 1.84 -17.73
CA PRO A 79 -9.71 2.38 -18.81
C PRO A 79 -9.68 1.49 -20.05
N TRP A 80 -8.50 0.98 -20.43
CA TRP A 80 -8.40 0.04 -21.54
C TRP A 80 -9.26 -1.21 -21.31
N ALA A 81 -9.15 -1.83 -20.13
CA ALA A 81 -9.88 -3.06 -19.81
C ALA A 81 -11.40 -2.87 -19.82
N VAL A 82 -11.88 -1.72 -19.34
CA VAL A 82 -13.31 -1.39 -19.31
C VAL A 82 -13.88 -1.24 -20.72
N VAL A 83 -13.15 -0.59 -21.63
CA VAL A 83 -13.66 -0.23 -22.97
C VAL A 83 -13.21 -1.25 -24.05
N PHE A 84 -12.38 -2.23 -23.68
CA PHE A 84 -11.82 -3.24 -24.60
C PHE A 84 -12.88 -3.93 -25.46
N LYS A 85 -13.99 -4.38 -24.87
CA LYS A 85 -15.05 -5.10 -25.60
C LYS A 85 -15.73 -4.23 -26.66
N ASP A 86 -15.94 -2.96 -26.36
CA ASP A 86 -16.62 -2.04 -27.27
C ASP A 86 -15.72 -1.70 -28.47
N PHE A 87 -14.44 -1.48 -28.22
CA PHE A 87 -13.46 -1.12 -29.26
C PHE A 87 -12.91 -2.32 -30.02
N LEU A 88 -13.05 -3.54 -29.51
CA LEU A 88 -12.69 -4.75 -30.24
C LEU A 88 -13.47 -4.86 -31.56
N SER A 89 -14.69 -4.32 -31.59
CA SER A 89 -15.51 -4.24 -32.81
C SER A 89 -14.92 -3.32 -33.89
N MET A 90 -14.07 -2.37 -33.51
CA MET A 90 -13.41 -1.41 -34.42
C MET A 90 -12.08 -1.96 -34.97
N GLY A 91 -11.58 -3.07 -34.42
CA GLY A 91 -10.40 -3.78 -34.91
C GLY A 91 -9.44 -4.22 -33.80
N PRO A 92 -8.46 -5.09 -34.12
CA PRO A 92 -7.54 -5.66 -33.13
C PRO A 92 -6.44 -4.68 -32.69
N PHE A 93 -6.41 -3.45 -33.21
CA PHE A 93 -5.35 -2.47 -32.92
C PHE A 93 -5.22 -2.19 -31.41
N ILE A 94 -6.36 -2.02 -30.73
CA ILE A 94 -6.42 -1.76 -29.28
C ILE A 94 -5.83 -2.90 -28.43
N PHE A 95 -5.86 -4.13 -28.96
CA PHE A 95 -5.23 -5.27 -28.31
C PHE A 95 -3.71 -5.21 -28.45
N PHE A 96 -3.21 -4.99 -29.66
CA PHE A 96 -1.76 -4.97 -29.92
C PHE A 96 -1.06 -3.80 -29.23
N GLU A 97 -1.69 -2.63 -29.16
CA GLU A 97 -1.14 -1.48 -28.44
C GLU A 97 -0.90 -1.80 -26.96
N MET A 98 -1.83 -2.51 -26.32
CA MET A 98 -1.66 -2.91 -24.92
C MET A 98 -0.70 -4.07 -24.71
N VAL A 99 -0.61 -4.99 -25.66
CA VAL A 99 0.44 -6.02 -25.63
C VAL A 99 1.82 -5.35 -25.67
N ILE A 100 2.02 -4.37 -26.56
CA ILE A 100 3.28 -3.63 -26.65
C ILE A 100 3.53 -2.84 -25.36
N PHE A 101 2.53 -2.15 -24.83
CA PHE A 101 2.62 -1.45 -23.55
C PHE A 101 3.07 -2.39 -22.43
N LEU A 102 2.40 -3.53 -22.24
CA LEU A 102 2.76 -4.52 -21.21
C LEU A 102 4.17 -5.09 -21.40
N VAL A 103 4.61 -5.33 -22.64
CA VAL A 103 5.97 -5.83 -22.91
C VAL A 103 7.03 -4.82 -22.45
N ILE A 104 6.81 -3.53 -22.70
CA ILE A 104 7.73 -2.46 -22.26
C ILE A 104 7.81 -2.43 -20.73
N LEU A 105 6.68 -2.56 -20.04
CA LEU A 105 6.63 -2.55 -18.58
C LEU A 105 7.30 -3.79 -17.97
N ILE A 106 7.01 -4.98 -18.50
CA ILE A 106 7.65 -6.23 -18.09
C ILE A 106 9.17 -6.12 -18.29
N PHE A 107 9.63 -5.48 -19.37
CA PHE A 107 11.06 -5.27 -19.58
C PHE A 107 11.68 -4.39 -18.49
N GLY A 108 11.03 -3.29 -18.11
CA GLY A 108 11.46 -2.44 -16.99
C GLY A 108 11.50 -3.18 -15.67
N PHE A 109 10.50 -4.02 -15.40
CA PHE A 109 10.47 -4.87 -14.21
C PHE A 109 11.59 -5.91 -14.19
N VAL A 110 11.79 -6.63 -15.29
CA VAL A 110 12.86 -7.63 -15.41
C VAL A 110 14.22 -6.95 -15.24
N TYR A 111 14.42 -5.74 -15.76
CA TYR A 111 15.64 -4.97 -15.53
C TYR A 111 15.83 -4.65 -14.04
N ALA A 112 14.80 -4.16 -13.36
CA ALA A 112 14.86 -3.88 -11.92
C ALA A 112 15.15 -5.14 -11.09
N TRP A 113 14.53 -6.27 -11.45
CA TRP A 113 14.80 -7.57 -10.83
C TRP A 113 16.27 -7.96 -11.03
N ARG A 114 16.79 -7.93 -12.27
CA ARG A 114 18.17 -8.34 -12.56
C ARG A 114 19.21 -7.47 -11.86
N ASN A 115 18.86 -6.24 -11.49
CA ASN A 115 19.72 -5.35 -10.70
C ASN A 115 19.65 -5.58 -9.18
N GLY A 116 18.96 -6.63 -8.72
CA GLY A 116 18.87 -6.97 -7.30
C GLY A 116 18.03 -6.01 -6.46
N VAL A 117 17.19 -5.17 -7.08
CA VAL A 117 16.33 -4.20 -6.36
C VAL A 117 15.35 -4.91 -5.41
N LEU A 118 14.99 -6.15 -5.75
CA LEU A 118 14.05 -6.98 -5.00
C LEU A 118 14.74 -7.95 -4.04
N GLU A 119 16.07 -7.97 -3.99
CA GLU A 119 16.82 -8.92 -3.16
C GLU A 119 16.90 -8.46 -1.70
N TRP A 120 16.66 -9.41 -0.80
CA TRP A 120 16.57 -9.18 0.64
C TRP A 120 17.59 -10.05 1.39
N GLU A 121 18.86 -9.72 1.22
CA GLU A 121 19.97 -10.26 2.04
C GLU A 121 20.48 -9.24 3.08
#